data_AF-A0A7S3SMV3-F1
#
_entry.id   AF-A0A7S3SMV3-F1
#
_cell.length_a   1.000
_cell.length_b   1.000
_cell.length_c   1.000
_cell.angle_alpha   90.00
_cell.angle_beta   90.00
_cell.angle_gamma   90.00
#
_symmetry.space_group_name_H-M   'P 1'
#
loop_
_entity.id
_entity.type
_entity.pdbx_description
1 polymer ?
#
loop_
_entity_poly.entity_id
_entity_poly.type
_entity_poly.pdbx_seq_one_letter_code
_entity_poly.pdbx_strand_id
1 'polypeptide(L)'
;RVNERLRVVGISPLQRDEFIALRLYLGPMYWKINAAIRRVISHNPGQEVRTRDFEELGGNPYKTTIHVTSSAVVRLSKLQTRNSVVYTGFANGRLPDMFWREPEGGGPCGGTELVFRGT
;
A
#
# COMPACT_ATOMS: atom_id res chain seq x y z
N ARG A 1 -8.65 -16.23 -17.75
CA ARG A 1 -7.81 -16.31 -16.52
C ARG A 1 -6.84 -15.12 -16.47
N VAL A 2 -6.43 -14.63 -15.28
CA VAL A 2 -5.59 -13.40 -15.16
C VAL A 2 -4.24 -13.53 -15.88
N ASN A 3 -3.61 -14.71 -15.81
CA ASN A 3 -2.34 -14.98 -16.48
C ASN A 3 -2.45 -14.98 -18.01
N GLU A 4 -3.61 -15.33 -18.57
CA GLU A 4 -3.84 -15.23 -20.02
C GLU A 4 -3.91 -13.76 -20.44
N ARG A 5 -4.58 -12.92 -19.65
CA ARG A 5 -4.65 -11.46 -19.90
C ARG A 5 -3.26 -10.82 -19.84
N LEU A 6 -2.39 -11.25 -18.90
CA LEU A 6 -1.01 -10.75 -18.82
C LEU A 6 -0.22 -11.08 -20.08
N ARG A 7 -0.35 -12.33 -20.58
CA ARG A 7 0.30 -12.74 -21.83
C ARG A 7 -0.15 -11.90 -23.03
N VAL A 8 -1.45 -11.58 -23.12
CA VAL A 8 -2.00 -10.74 -24.21
C VAL A 8 -1.35 -9.36 -24.23
N VAL A 9 -1.00 -8.79 -23.07
CA VAL A 9 -0.32 -7.48 -22.98
C VAL A 9 1.21 -7.57 -22.93
N GLY A 10 1.79 -8.74 -23.27
CA GLY A 10 3.24 -8.94 -23.31
C GLY A 10 3.92 -9.03 -21.93
N ILE A 11 3.16 -9.24 -20.87
CA ILE A 11 3.66 -9.36 -19.50
C ILE A 11 3.72 -10.83 -19.09
N SER A 12 4.76 -11.22 -18.35
CA SER A 12 4.89 -12.58 -17.84
C SER A 12 3.72 -12.92 -16.90
N PRO A 13 3.31 -14.20 -16.81
CA PRO A 13 2.35 -14.64 -15.80
C PRO A 13 2.80 -14.29 -14.37
N LEU A 14 1.86 -14.21 -13.43
CA LEU A 14 2.21 -14.15 -12.01
C LEU A 14 3.02 -15.39 -11.61
N GLN A 15 4.09 -15.17 -10.85
CA GLN A 15 4.82 -16.25 -10.21
C GLN A 15 4.00 -16.82 -9.04
N ARG A 16 4.32 -18.05 -8.65
CA ARG A 16 3.64 -18.74 -7.54
C ARG A 16 3.71 -17.91 -6.25
N ASP A 17 4.88 -17.37 -5.94
CA ASP A 17 5.10 -16.62 -4.69
C ASP A 17 4.38 -15.28 -4.70
N GLU A 18 4.32 -14.60 -5.85
CA GLU A 18 3.53 -13.38 -6.02
C GLU A 18 2.03 -13.63 -5.81
N PHE A 19 1.52 -14.75 -6.33
CA PHE A 19 0.14 -15.14 -6.11
C PHE A 19 -0.13 -15.44 -4.63
N ILE A 20 0.76 -16.19 -3.96
CA ILE A 20 0.64 -16.50 -2.53
C ILE A 20 0.71 -15.20 -1.70
N ALA A 21 1.68 -14.33 -1.98
CA ALA A 21 1.85 -13.06 -1.27
C ALA A 21 0.63 -12.15 -1.41
N LEU A 22 0.06 -12.01 -2.62
CA LEU A 22 -1.19 -11.27 -2.84
C LEU A 22 -2.34 -11.85 -2.02
N ARG A 23 -2.50 -13.18 -2.01
CA ARG A 23 -3.57 -13.85 -1.27
C ARG A 23 -3.41 -13.66 0.24
N LEU A 24 -2.18 -13.71 0.75
CA LEU A 24 -1.88 -13.41 2.14
C LEU A 24 -2.15 -11.94 2.47
N TYR A 25 -1.69 -11.01 1.62
CA TYR A 25 -1.89 -9.58 1.80
C TYR A 25 -3.37 -9.23 1.85
N LEU A 26 -4.17 -9.68 0.88
CA LEU A 26 -5.62 -9.44 0.83
C LEU A 26 -6.39 -10.19 1.93
N GLY A 27 -5.77 -11.15 2.60
CA GLY A 27 -6.34 -11.90 3.71
C GLY A 27 -5.77 -11.44 5.06
N PRO A 28 -5.15 -12.35 5.84
CA PRO A 28 -4.80 -12.07 7.23
C PRO A 28 -3.60 -11.11 7.41
N MET A 29 -2.79 -10.90 6.37
CA MET A 29 -1.51 -10.18 6.52
C MET A 29 -1.59 -8.67 6.26
N TYR A 30 -2.71 -8.16 5.74
CA TYR A 30 -2.90 -6.72 5.49
C TYR A 30 -2.49 -5.86 6.70
N TRP A 31 -3.03 -6.18 7.88
CA TRP A 31 -2.79 -5.42 9.11
C TRP A 31 -1.32 -5.43 9.50
N LYS A 32 -0.69 -6.60 9.46
CA LYS A 32 0.70 -6.81 9.85
C LYS A 32 1.68 -6.11 8.92
N ILE A 33 1.45 -6.24 7.61
CA ILE A 33 2.28 -5.61 6.58
C ILE A 33 2.15 -4.08 6.67
N ASN A 34 0.93 -3.56 6.79
CA ASN A 34 0.72 -2.12 6.85
C ASN A 34 1.28 -1.51 8.15
N ALA A 35 1.18 -2.21 9.29
CA ALA A 35 1.81 -1.78 10.54
C ALA A 35 3.35 -1.74 10.41
N ALA A 36 3.95 -2.78 9.82
CA ALA A 36 5.39 -2.84 9.58
C ALA A 36 5.90 -1.67 8.72
N ILE A 37 5.17 -1.32 7.66
CA ILE A 37 5.52 -0.18 6.80
C ILE A 37 5.31 1.15 7.56
N ARG A 38 4.17 1.33 8.23
CA ARG A 38 3.85 2.59 8.94
C ARG A 38 4.80 2.88 10.08
N ARG A 39 5.40 1.86 10.71
CA ARG A 39 6.39 2.03 11.78
C ARG A 39 7.52 3.00 11.39
N VAL A 40 7.90 3.11 10.12
CA VAL A 40 9.03 3.98 9.70
C VAL A 40 8.83 5.46 10.06
N ILE A 41 7.58 5.90 10.23
CA ILE A 41 7.24 7.28 10.66
C ILE A 41 6.85 7.38 12.13
N SER A 42 7.09 6.34 12.94
CA SER A 42 6.72 6.36 14.37
C SER A 42 7.52 7.38 15.19
N HIS A 43 8.63 7.87 14.66
CA HIS A 43 9.45 8.91 15.28
C HIS A 43 8.87 10.32 15.10
N ASN A 44 7.87 10.49 14.23
CA ASN A 44 7.21 11.77 14.05
C ASN A 44 6.26 12.07 15.24
N PRO A 45 6.16 13.33 15.69
CA PRO A 45 5.25 13.71 16.77
C PRO A 45 3.80 13.25 16.52
N GLY A 46 3.19 12.59 17.50
CA GLY A 46 1.82 12.08 17.42
C GLY A 46 1.66 10.82 16.57
N GLN A 47 2.76 10.13 16.22
CA GLN A 47 2.75 8.89 15.45
C GLN A 47 3.29 7.67 16.23
N GLU A 48 3.59 7.85 17.52
CA GLU A 48 4.28 6.90 18.40
C GLU A 48 3.52 5.57 18.55
N VAL A 49 2.18 5.62 18.45
CA VAL A 49 1.30 4.45 18.50
C VAL A 49 1.67 3.37 17.48
N ARG A 50 2.28 3.75 16.36
CA ARG A 50 2.67 2.82 15.28
C ARG A 50 3.75 1.83 15.71
N THR A 51 4.60 2.19 16.68
CA THR A 51 5.55 1.24 17.26
C THR A 51 4.79 0.16 18.03
N ARG A 52 3.83 0.56 18.87
CA ARG A 52 3.00 -0.39 19.63
C ARG A 52 2.23 -1.32 18.69
N ASP A 53 1.52 -0.77 17.70
CA ASP A 53 0.75 -1.57 16.74
C ASP A 53 1.64 -2.60 16.01
N PHE A 54 2.87 -2.22 15.66
CA PHE A 54 3.82 -3.12 15.02
C PHE A 54 4.25 -4.27 15.94
N GLU A 55 4.58 -3.98 17.21
CA GLU A 55 5.00 -5.00 18.17
C GLU A 55 3.84 -5.94 18.53
N GLU A 56 2.63 -5.43 18.76
CA GLU A 56 1.42 -6.24 19.03
C GLU A 56 1.07 -7.18 17.86
N LEU A 57 1.43 -6.79 16.64
CA LEU A 57 1.22 -7.59 15.42
C LEU A 57 2.39 -8.53 15.09
N GLY A 58 3.35 -8.67 16.02
CA GLY A 58 4.41 -9.67 16.03
C GLY A 58 5.79 -9.16 15.64
N GLY A 59 5.99 -7.84 15.50
CA GLY A 59 7.33 -7.23 15.39
C GLY A 59 8.17 -7.65 14.17
N ASN A 60 7.58 -8.33 13.18
CA ASN A 60 8.29 -8.79 11.99
C ASN A 60 8.17 -7.75 10.87
N PRO A 61 9.27 -7.31 10.23
CA PRO A 61 9.22 -6.32 9.17
C PRO A 61 8.61 -6.82 7.85
N TYR A 62 8.43 -8.13 7.66
CA TYR A 62 7.85 -8.77 6.47
C TYR A 62 8.47 -8.31 5.13
N LYS A 63 9.76 -7.91 5.14
CA LYS A 63 10.43 -7.21 4.03
C LYS A 63 10.28 -7.96 2.69
N THR A 64 10.59 -9.25 2.67
CA THR A 64 10.48 -10.07 1.45
C THR A 64 9.04 -10.16 0.97
N THR A 65 8.08 -10.40 1.87
CA THR A 65 6.66 -10.47 1.54
C THR A 65 6.14 -9.14 0.97
N ILE A 66 6.59 -8.00 1.51
CA ILE A 66 6.26 -6.67 1.00
C ILE A 66 6.78 -6.52 -0.44
N HIS A 67 8.05 -6.84 -0.70
CA HIS A 67 8.62 -6.72 -2.05
C HIS A 67 7.94 -7.64 -3.07
N VAL A 68 7.64 -8.89 -2.69
CA VAL A 68 6.93 -9.84 -3.55
C VAL A 68 5.49 -9.37 -3.82
N THR A 69 4.80 -8.81 -2.81
CA THR A 69 3.48 -8.21 -2.98
C THR A 69 3.53 -7.01 -3.92
N SER A 70 4.51 -6.11 -3.76
CA SER A 70 4.71 -4.97 -4.65
C SER A 70 4.98 -5.40 -6.10
N SER A 71 5.83 -6.41 -6.30
CA SER A 71 6.09 -6.98 -7.63
C SER A 71 4.79 -7.47 -8.29
N ALA A 72 3.96 -8.17 -7.53
CA ALA A 72 2.69 -8.68 -8.00
C ALA A 72 1.70 -7.54 -8.37
N VAL A 73 1.59 -6.50 -7.54
CA VAL A 73 0.75 -5.32 -7.80
C VAL A 73 1.20 -4.58 -9.05
N VAL A 74 2.51 -4.33 -9.20
CA VAL A 74 3.08 -3.66 -10.39
C VAL A 74 2.86 -4.48 -11.66
N ARG A 75 2.90 -5.82 -11.56
CA ARG A 75 2.61 -6.69 -12.69
C ARG A 75 1.14 -6.62 -13.08
N LEU A 76 0.23 -6.68 -12.10
CA LEU A 76 -1.20 -6.61 -12.34
C LEU A 76 -1.66 -5.25 -12.83
N SER A 77 -0.99 -4.16 -12.45
CA SER A 77 -1.34 -2.80 -12.91
C SER A 77 -1.23 -2.64 -14.42
N LYS A 78 -0.44 -3.47 -15.11
CA LYS A 78 -0.34 -3.49 -16.58
C LYS A 78 -1.62 -3.97 -17.28
N LEU A 79 -2.53 -4.62 -16.54
CA LEU A 79 -3.85 -4.99 -17.05
C LEU A 79 -4.88 -3.86 -16.95
N GLN A 80 -4.53 -2.77 -16.27
CA GLN A 80 -5.42 -1.63 -16.11
C GLN A 80 -5.40 -0.81 -17.40
N THR A 81 -6.48 -0.88 -18.17
CA THR A 81 -6.59 -0.28 -19.49
C THR A 81 -7.10 1.16 -19.48
N ARG A 82 -7.50 1.70 -18.31
CA ARG A 82 -8.00 3.09 -18.18
C ARG A 82 -7.56 3.72 -16.86
N ASN A 83 -7.33 5.04 -16.92
CA ASN A 83 -7.27 5.91 -15.74
C ASN A 83 -8.68 6.06 -15.15
N SER A 84 -9.15 5.00 -14.50
CA SER A 84 -10.43 5.01 -13.81
C SER A 84 -10.32 5.91 -12.58
N VAL A 85 -11.30 6.79 -12.39
CA VAL A 85 -11.47 7.47 -11.10
C VAL A 85 -11.89 6.43 -10.08
N VAL A 86 -11.18 6.38 -8.95
CA VAL A 86 -11.41 5.46 -7.84
C VAL A 86 -11.59 6.25 -6.54
N TYR A 87 -12.32 5.68 -5.58
CA TYR A 87 -12.74 6.40 -4.37
C TYR A 87 -12.49 5.55 -3.13
N THR A 88 -11.76 6.11 -2.16
CA THR A 88 -11.55 5.48 -0.85
C THR A 88 -12.18 6.33 0.24
N GLY A 89 -13.04 5.72 1.04
CA GLY A 89 -13.56 6.35 2.26
C GLY A 89 -12.53 6.29 3.40
N PHE A 90 -12.42 7.36 4.17
CA PHE A 90 -11.62 7.41 5.39
C PHE A 90 -12.41 8.08 6.51
N ALA A 91 -12.34 7.54 7.71
CA ALA A 91 -13.05 8.04 8.88
C ALA A 91 -12.10 8.13 10.08
N ASN A 92 -12.41 9.04 11.01
CA ASN A 92 -11.75 9.16 12.32
C ASN A 92 -10.25 9.52 12.32
N GLY A 93 -9.67 9.94 11.21
CA GLY A 93 -8.32 10.51 11.21
C GLY A 93 -8.33 11.99 10.87
N ARG A 94 -7.37 12.72 11.46
CA ARG A 94 -7.16 14.14 11.24
C ARG A 94 -6.06 14.34 10.21
N LEU A 95 -6.40 14.95 9.09
CA LEU A 95 -5.40 15.35 8.11
C LEU A 95 -4.69 16.63 8.60
N PRO A 96 -3.36 16.77 8.40
CA PRO A 96 -2.64 17.98 8.75
C PRO A 96 -3.19 19.21 8.00
N ASP A 97 -3.02 20.41 8.56
CA ASP A 97 -3.53 21.65 7.96
C ASP A 97 -3.05 21.86 6.51
N MET A 98 -1.82 21.42 6.19
CA MET A 98 -1.23 21.48 4.83
C MET A 98 -1.96 20.62 3.79
N PHE A 99 -2.85 19.73 4.22
CA PHE A 99 -3.70 18.96 3.31
C PHE A 99 -4.85 19.81 2.76
N TRP A 100 -5.19 20.91 3.43
CA TRP A 100 -6.31 21.79 3.10
C TRP A 100 -5.87 23.16 2.60
N ARG A 101 -4.66 23.59 2.95
CA ARG A 101 -4.11 24.89 2.57
C ARG A 101 -3.09 24.74 1.45
N GLU A 102 -3.20 25.59 0.45
CA GLU A 102 -2.24 25.65 -0.64
C GLU A 102 -0.85 26.05 -0.10
N PRO A 103 0.22 25.35 -0.48
CA PRO A 103 1.57 25.70 -0.07
C PRO A 103 2.02 27.03 -0.68
N GLU A 104 2.89 27.77 0.02
CA GLU A 104 3.53 28.95 -0.55
C GLU A 104 4.33 28.59 -1.81
N GLY A 105 4.09 29.31 -2.90
CA GLY A 105 4.69 29.04 -4.22
C GLY A 105 3.86 28.16 -5.15
N GLY A 106 2.68 27.70 -4.69
CA GLY A 106 1.77 26.85 -5.46
C GLY A 106 2.21 25.39 -5.47
N GLY A 107 1.24 24.47 -5.43
CA GLY A 107 1.52 23.04 -5.41
C GLY A 107 0.35 22.20 -4.92
N PRO A 108 0.41 20.87 -5.09
CA PRO A 108 -0.67 19.99 -4.67
C PRO A 108 -0.77 19.93 -3.14
N CYS A 109 -1.95 20.20 -2.60
CA CYS A 109 -2.29 19.87 -1.22
C CYS A 109 -2.36 18.34 -1.08
N GLY A 110 -1.70 17.76 -0.09
CA GLY A 110 -1.72 16.30 0.05
C GLY A 110 -0.72 15.73 1.04
N GLY A 111 -0.48 14.43 0.89
CA GLY A 111 0.49 13.68 1.67
C GLY A 111 0.81 12.33 1.02
N THR A 112 1.88 11.70 1.50
CA THR A 112 2.33 10.39 0.99
C THR A 112 1.67 9.26 1.77
N GLU A 113 0.96 8.37 1.07
CA GLU A 113 0.55 7.09 1.64
C GLU A 113 1.72 6.10 1.53
N LEU A 114 2.16 5.57 2.67
CA LEU A 114 3.31 4.66 2.72
C LEU A 114 2.92 3.21 2.36
N VAL A 115 1.67 2.83 2.61
CA VAL A 115 1.19 1.44 2.45
C VAL A 115 0.47 1.24 1.13
N PHE A 116 0.19 -0.03 0.78
CA PHE A 116 -0.71 -0.29 -0.32
C PHE A 116 -2.11 0.26 0.00
N ARG A 117 -2.62 1.09 -0.90
CA ARG A 117 -3.93 1.72 -0.77
C ARG A 117 -4.98 0.90 -1.52
N GLY A 118 -6.02 0.48 -0.81
CA GLY A 118 -7.25 -0.02 -1.40
C GLY A 118 -8.11 1.15 -1.87
N THR A 119 -8.75 0.99 -3.04
CA THR A 119 -9.57 2.00 -3.71
C THR A 119 -10.82 1.40 -4.29
#